data_AF-A0A919LXN7-F1
#
_entry.id   AF-A0A919LXN7-F1
#
_cell.length_a   1.000
_cell.length_b   1.000
_cell.length_c   1.000
_cell.angle_alpha   90.00
_cell.angle_beta   90.00
_cell.angle_gamma   90.00
#
_symmetry.space_group_name_H-M   'P 1'
#
loop_
_entity.id
_entity.type
_entity.pdbx_description
1 polymer ?
#
loop_
_entity_poly.entity_id
_entity_poly.type
_entity_poly.pdbx_seq_one_letter_code
_entity_poly.pdbx_strand_id
1 'polypeptide(L)'
;MHWLKREFGPAPTAAVGYSLGGNMLGCLLAEEGDRCPLDAAVIVSAPFMLEACSYHMDKGFSRVYQRYLLNLLKANASRKLKAYPGSLPVDLRQLKGMRRIREFDDMITAKIHGFADALDYYRQCSAMPRLSDITKPTLIIHAKDDPFMDHHSIPPQEQLPANVEYQLTEQGGHVGFVSGTLRKPEMWLERRIPDWLNRWLEVPV
;
A
#
# COMPACT_ATOMS: atom_id res chain seq x y z
N MET A 1 10.92 13.11 3.50
CA MET A 1 10.32 13.78 4.68
C MET A 1 11.19 14.89 5.26
N HIS A 2 12.50 14.75 5.38
CA HIS A 2 13.38 15.88 5.80
C HIS A 2 13.29 17.10 4.88
N TRP A 3 13.07 16.89 3.59
CA TRP A 3 12.78 17.98 2.64
C TRP A 3 11.55 18.79 3.07
N LEU A 4 10.43 18.15 3.41
CA LEU A 4 9.20 18.86 3.83
C LEU A 4 9.43 19.73 5.07
N LYS A 5 10.06 19.18 6.12
CA LYS A 5 10.39 19.95 7.34
C LYS A 5 11.32 21.12 7.06
N ARG A 6 12.24 20.98 6.10
CA ARG A 6 13.14 22.06 5.71
C ARG A 6 12.44 23.16 4.91
N GLU A 7 11.58 22.79 3.95
CA GLU A 7 10.92 23.77 3.08
C GLU A 7 9.75 24.48 3.76
N PHE A 8 9.00 23.77 4.61
CA PHE A 8 7.77 24.29 5.23
C PHE A 8 7.91 24.55 6.74
N GLY A 9 9.07 24.25 7.33
CA GLY A 9 9.30 24.37 8.76
C GLY A 9 8.72 23.22 9.58
N PRO A 10 8.85 23.28 10.92
CA PRO A 10 8.23 22.30 11.81
C PRO A 10 6.71 22.51 11.82
N ALA A 11 5.98 21.52 11.31
CA ALA A 11 4.51 21.46 11.36
C ALA A 11 4.06 20.02 11.58
N PRO A 12 2.89 19.80 12.22
CA PRO A 12 2.28 18.48 12.29
C PRO A 12 2.17 17.87 10.89
N THR A 13 2.72 16.69 10.70
CA THR A 13 2.85 16.03 9.40
C THR A 13 2.27 14.62 9.48
N ALA A 14 1.30 14.32 8.62
CA ALA A 14 0.79 12.96 8.46
C ALA A 14 0.99 12.43 7.04
N ALA A 15 0.90 11.11 6.89
CA ALA A 15 0.88 10.45 5.60
C ALA A 15 -0.35 9.55 5.46
N VAL A 16 -0.91 9.49 4.26
CA VAL A 16 -1.99 8.57 3.90
C VAL A 16 -1.51 7.67 2.79
N GLY A 17 -1.53 6.36 3.03
CA GLY A 17 -1.11 5.34 2.08
C GLY A 17 -2.27 4.46 1.66
N TYR A 18 -2.49 4.32 0.36
CA TYR A 18 -3.53 3.47 -0.22
C TYR A 18 -2.92 2.23 -0.86
N SER A 19 -3.55 1.07 -0.68
CA SER A 19 -3.15 -0.19 -1.32
C SER A 19 -1.65 -0.45 -1.10
N LEU A 20 -0.87 -0.70 -2.16
CA LEU A 20 0.59 -0.90 -2.07
C LEU A 20 1.31 0.26 -1.35
N GLY A 21 0.88 1.50 -1.56
CA GLY A 21 1.43 2.66 -0.85
C GLY A 21 1.15 2.63 0.66
N GLY A 22 0.03 2.03 1.06
CA GLY A 22 -0.29 1.76 2.46
C GLY A 22 0.64 0.71 3.08
N ASN A 23 0.94 -0.37 2.34
CA ASN A 23 1.92 -1.36 2.77
C ASN A 23 3.33 -0.74 2.89
N MET A 24 3.75 0.05 1.91
CA MET A 24 5.03 0.78 1.98
C MET A 24 5.09 1.73 3.19
N LEU A 25 4.00 2.45 3.47
CA LEU A 25 3.89 3.31 4.64
C LEU A 25 4.00 2.52 5.94
N GLY A 26 3.34 1.37 6.04
CA GLY A 26 3.47 0.46 7.19
C GLY A 26 4.92 0.01 7.43
N CYS A 27 5.62 -0.41 6.37
CA CYS A 27 7.04 -0.75 6.45
C CYS A 27 7.90 0.43 6.93
N LEU A 28 7.68 1.63 6.39
CA LEU A 28 8.42 2.84 6.77
C LEU A 28 8.20 3.19 8.25
N LEU A 29 6.95 3.15 8.72
CA LEU A 29 6.60 3.47 10.11
C LEU A 29 7.27 2.50 11.08
N ALA A 30 7.24 1.21 10.76
CA ALA A 30 7.87 0.17 11.58
C ALA A 30 9.41 0.27 11.58
N GLU A 31 10.01 0.58 10.43
CA GLU A 31 11.47 0.68 10.30
C GLU A 31 12.06 1.90 10.99
N GLU A 32 11.40 3.05 10.84
CA GLU A 32 11.85 4.30 11.43
C GLU A 32 11.46 4.39 12.91
N GLY A 33 10.35 3.76 13.31
CA GLY A 33 9.81 3.82 14.66
C GLY A 33 9.69 5.26 15.15
N ASP A 34 10.29 5.55 16.31
CA ASP A 34 10.25 6.89 16.90
C ASP A 34 10.97 7.96 16.07
N ARG A 35 11.95 7.56 15.26
CA ARG A 35 12.67 8.46 14.34
C ARG A 35 11.82 8.88 13.15
N CYS A 36 10.68 8.22 12.93
CA CYS A 36 9.80 8.58 11.82
C CYS A 36 9.39 10.05 11.96
N PRO A 37 9.61 10.88 10.93
CA PRO A 37 9.33 12.31 11.01
C PRO A 37 7.84 12.64 10.93
N LEU A 38 6.97 11.63 10.75
CA LEU A 38 5.52 11.74 10.74
C LEU A 38 4.97 11.69 12.17
N ASP A 39 3.92 12.47 12.41
CA ASP A 39 3.20 12.54 13.68
C ASP A 39 2.02 11.56 13.72
N ALA A 40 1.42 11.26 12.56
CA ALA A 40 0.37 10.27 12.43
C ALA A 40 0.32 9.67 11.01
N ALA A 41 -0.35 8.53 10.86
CA ALA A 41 -0.52 7.89 9.56
C ALA A 41 -1.90 7.25 9.37
N VAL A 42 -2.36 7.19 8.13
CA VAL A 42 -3.54 6.39 7.76
C VAL A 42 -3.20 5.45 6.62
N ILE A 43 -3.56 4.19 6.78
CA ILE A 43 -3.35 3.11 5.82
C ILE A 43 -4.71 2.60 5.38
N VAL A 44 -4.96 2.58 4.07
CA VAL A 44 -6.24 2.17 3.50
C VAL A 44 -6.04 1.00 2.54
N SER A 45 -6.71 -0.11 2.84
CA SER A 45 -6.78 -1.32 2.00
C SER A 45 -5.43 -1.85 1.58
N ALA A 46 -4.49 -1.86 2.52
CA ALA A 46 -3.13 -2.27 2.26
C ALA A 46 -3.01 -3.80 2.21
N PRO A 47 -2.38 -4.36 1.15
CA PRO A 47 -2.01 -5.76 1.13
C PRO A 47 -0.77 -5.97 2.02
N PHE A 48 -0.97 -6.17 3.32
CA PHE A 48 0.15 -6.31 4.27
C PHE A 48 1.01 -7.57 4.06
N MET A 49 0.51 -8.54 3.31
CA MET A 49 1.21 -9.76 2.90
C MET A 49 1.27 -9.85 1.37
N LEU A 50 2.37 -9.35 0.78
CA LEU A 50 2.51 -9.25 -0.68
C LEU A 50 2.48 -10.62 -1.37
N GLU A 51 3.08 -11.64 -0.76
CA GLU A 51 3.10 -13.00 -1.31
C GLU A 51 1.68 -13.60 -1.39
N ALA A 52 0.93 -13.52 -0.29
CA ALA A 52 -0.45 -14.02 -0.24
C ALA A 52 -1.32 -13.27 -1.26
N CYS A 53 -1.22 -11.94 -1.32
CA CYS A 53 -1.96 -11.14 -2.29
C CYS A 53 -1.58 -11.48 -3.74
N SER A 54 -0.30 -11.71 -4.04
CA SER A 54 0.14 -12.15 -5.37
C SER A 54 -0.50 -13.49 -5.75
N TYR A 55 -0.55 -14.44 -4.83
CA TYR A 55 -1.16 -15.75 -5.07
C TYR A 55 -2.69 -15.67 -5.22
N HIS A 56 -3.37 -14.82 -4.44
CA HIS A 56 -4.82 -14.61 -4.57
C HIS A 56 -5.22 -13.89 -5.86
N MET A 57 -4.39 -12.98 -6.35
CA MET A 57 -4.59 -12.32 -7.65
C MET A 57 -4.57 -13.29 -8.85
N ASP A 58 -4.05 -14.51 -8.68
CA ASP A 58 -4.09 -15.56 -9.69
C ASP A 58 -5.42 -16.35 -9.72
N LYS A 59 -6.35 -16.09 -8.78
CA LYS A 59 -7.61 -16.85 -8.63
C LYS A 59 -8.85 -16.03 -8.99
N GLY A 60 -9.86 -16.71 -9.53
CA GLY A 60 -11.22 -16.17 -9.70
C GLY A 60 -11.30 -14.84 -10.47
N PHE A 61 -12.19 -13.96 -10.00
CA PHE A 61 -12.46 -12.63 -10.57
C PHE A 61 -11.25 -11.69 -10.46
N SER A 62 -10.37 -11.90 -9.47
CA SER A 62 -9.15 -11.11 -9.24
C SER A 62 -8.14 -11.20 -10.39
N ARG A 63 -8.26 -12.22 -11.27
CA ARG A 63 -7.46 -12.33 -12.51
C ARG A 63 -7.71 -11.20 -13.50
N VAL A 64 -8.92 -10.66 -13.55
CA VAL A 64 -9.26 -9.52 -14.43
C VAL A 64 -8.49 -8.29 -13.97
N TYR A 65 -8.47 -8.06 -12.67
CA TYR A 65 -7.72 -6.95 -12.12
C TYR A 65 -6.21 -7.16 -12.21
N GLN A 66 -5.71 -8.37 -11.94
CA GLN A 66 -4.29 -8.68 -12.15
C GLN A 66 -3.86 -8.33 -13.57
N ARG A 67 -4.67 -8.68 -14.57
CA ARG A 67 -4.41 -8.33 -15.98
C ARG A 67 -4.39 -6.82 -16.17
N TYR A 68 -5.34 -6.10 -15.59
CA TYR A 68 -5.38 -4.64 -15.64
C TYR A 68 -4.12 -4.00 -15.05
N LEU A 69 -3.75 -4.36 -13.82
CA LEU A 69 -2.56 -3.82 -13.14
C LEU A 69 -1.27 -4.20 -13.88
N LEU A 70 -1.12 -5.46 -14.30
CA LEU A 70 0.02 -5.90 -15.09
C LEU A 70 0.14 -5.11 -16.40
N ASN A 71 -0.97 -4.80 -17.07
CA ASN A 71 -0.94 -4.00 -18.30
C ASN A 71 -0.47 -2.56 -18.03
N LEU A 72 -0.86 -1.95 -16.91
CA LEU A 72 -0.36 -0.63 -16.49
C LEU A 72 1.14 -0.66 -16.21
N LEU A 73 1.61 -1.67 -15.46
CA LEU A 73 3.02 -1.88 -15.17
C LEU A 73 3.84 -2.07 -16.45
N LYS A 74 3.36 -2.93 -17.36
CA LYS A 74 3.97 -3.14 -18.68
C LYS A 74 3.98 -1.87 -19.53
N ALA A 75 2.94 -1.06 -19.49
CA ALA A 75 2.89 0.21 -20.21
C ALA A 75 3.93 1.19 -19.66
N ASN A 76 4.08 1.28 -18.33
CA ASN A 76 5.09 2.11 -17.70
C ASN A 76 6.51 1.65 -18.04
N ALA A 77 6.82 0.36 -17.84
CA ALA A 77 8.11 -0.23 -18.20
C ALA A 77 8.42 -0.07 -19.69
N SER A 78 7.43 -0.21 -20.57
CA SER A 78 7.59 0.02 -22.01
C SER A 78 7.97 1.46 -22.34
N ARG A 79 7.37 2.45 -21.67
CA ARG A 79 7.75 3.87 -21.84
C ARG A 79 9.18 4.10 -21.37
N LYS A 80 9.55 3.55 -20.21
CA LYS A 80 10.91 3.67 -19.67
C LYS A 80 11.95 3.04 -20.60
N LEU A 81 11.71 1.84 -21.13
CA LEU A 81 12.60 1.18 -22.09
C LEU A 81 12.74 1.93 -23.42
N LYS A 82 11.67 2.56 -23.90
CA LYS A 82 11.73 3.39 -25.12
C LYS A 82 12.54 4.66 -24.93
N ALA A 83 12.36 5.34 -23.79
CA ALA A 83 13.07 6.58 -23.47
C ALA A 83 14.53 6.32 -23.08
N TYR A 84 14.77 5.22 -22.37
CA TYR A 84 16.09 4.84 -21.83
C TYR A 84 16.36 3.36 -22.10
N PRO A 85 16.83 3.00 -23.31
CA PRO A 85 17.20 1.62 -23.64
C PRO A 85 18.25 1.06 -22.66
N GLY A 86 18.07 -0.18 -22.21
CA GLY A 86 18.98 -0.83 -21.24
C GLY A 86 18.77 -0.42 -19.77
N SER A 87 17.80 0.46 -19.47
CA SER A 87 17.51 0.89 -18.09
C SER A 87 16.78 -0.13 -17.22
N LEU A 88 16.29 -1.22 -17.82
CA LEU A 88 15.66 -2.34 -17.14
C LEU A 88 16.35 -3.65 -17.55
N PRO A 89 16.32 -4.68 -16.68
CA PRO A 89 16.96 -5.98 -16.93
C PRO A 89 16.21 -6.86 -17.96
N VAL A 90 15.26 -6.28 -18.71
CA VAL A 90 14.44 -6.97 -19.69
C VAL A 90 14.27 -6.13 -20.95
N ASP A 91 14.04 -6.79 -22.08
CA ASP A 91 13.67 -6.11 -23.33
C ASP A 91 12.14 -6.00 -23.52
N LEU A 92 11.72 -5.29 -24.57
CA LEU A 92 10.30 -5.12 -24.90
C LEU A 92 9.59 -6.44 -25.27
N ARG A 93 10.29 -7.45 -25.78
CA ARG A 93 9.70 -8.76 -26.12
C ARG A 93 9.42 -9.56 -24.86
N GLN A 94 10.39 -9.65 -23.96
CA GLN A 94 10.27 -10.27 -22.63
C GLN A 94 9.15 -9.61 -21.83
N LEU A 95 9.12 -8.28 -21.79
CA LEU A 95 8.07 -7.52 -21.12
C LEU A 95 6.67 -7.84 -21.66
N LYS A 96 6.51 -7.92 -22.99
CA LYS A 96 5.23 -8.30 -23.62
C LYS A 96 4.80 -9.73 -23.26
N GLY A 97 5.76 -10.64 -23.11
CA GLY A 97 5.52 -12.05 -22.77
C GLY A 97 4.98 -12.29 -21.36
N MET A 98 5.22 -11.38 -20.41
CA MET A 98 4.75 -11.51 -19.03
C MET A 98 3.23 -11.57 -18.94
N ARG A 99 2.73 -12.57 -18.22
CA ARG A 99 1.30 -12.85 -18.03
C ARG A 99 0.85 -12.71 -16.59
N ARG A 100 1.77 -12.77 -15.63
CA ARG A 100 1.49 -12.64 -14.19
C ARG A 100 2.28 -11.49 -13.55
N ILE A 101 1.73 -10.90 -12.50
CA ILE A 101 2.41 -9.85 -11.72
C ILE A 101 3.69 -10.40 -11.10
N ARG A 102 3.66 -11.63 -10.57
CA ARG A 102 4.85 -12.28 -10.03
C ARG A 102 6.01 -12.38 -11.03
N GLU A 103 5.72 -12.63 -12.31
CA GLU A 103 6.74 -12.66 -13.37
C GLU A 103 7.34 -11.27 -13.61
N PHE A 104 6.50 -10.23 -13.55
CA PHE A 104 6.96 -8.84 -13.62
C PHE A 104 7.84 -8.49 -12.42
N ASP A 105 7.41 -8.86 -11.22
CA ASP A 105 8.16 -8.60 -10.00
C ASP A 105 9.50 -9.34 -9.98
N ASP A 106 9.52 -10.60 -10.38
CA ASP A 106 10.74 -11.41 -10.41
C ASP A 106 11.77 -10.89 -11.42
N MET A 107 11.30 -10.55 -12.62
CA MET A 107 12.19 -10.15 -13.70
C MET A 107 12.59 -8.67 -13.65
N ILE A 108 11.79 -7.81 -13.03
CA ILE A 108 11.98 -6.36 -13.03
C ILE A 108 12.11 -5.84 -11.60
N THR A 109 11.04 -5.86 -10.81
CA THR A 109 10.98 -5.21 -9.48
C THR A 109 12.10 -5.71 -8.57
N ALA A 110 12.25 -7.02 -8.41
CA ALA A 110 13.27 -7.64 -7.57
C ALA A 110 14.67 -7.21 -8.00
N LYS A 111 14.98 -7.38 -9.29
CA LYS A 111 16.32 -7.12 -9.85
C LYS A 111 16.75 -5.67 -9.79
N ILE A 112 15.87 -4.72 -10.11
CA ILE A 112 16.24 -3.30 -10.08
C ILE A 112 16.38 -2.75 -8.66
N HIS A 113 15.79 -3.43 -7.68
CA HIS A 113 15.87 -3.08 -6.27
C HIS A 113 16.84 -3.95 -5.46
N GLY A 114 17.57 -4.85 -6.11
CA GLY A 114 18.62 -5.66 -5.48
C GLY A 114 18.13 -6.86 -4.66
N PHE A 115 16.85 -7.25 -4.80
CA PHE A 115 16.32 -8.49 -4.22
C PHE A 115 16.72 -9.70 -5.06
N ALA A 116 16.83 -10.87 -4.42
CA ALA A 116 17.22 -12.10 -5.11
C ALA A 116 16.17 -12.55 -6.15
N ASP A 117 14.89 -12.46 -5.78
CA ASP A 117 13.74 -12.85 -6.59
C ASP A 117 12.45 -12.16 -6.08
N ALA A 118 11.30 -12.47 -6.69
CA ALA A 118 10.02 -11.91 -6.24
C ALA A 118 9.66 -12.30 -4.79
N LEU A 119 10.04 -13.51 -4.35
CA LEU A 119 9.71 -14.01 -3.01
C LEU A 119 10.52 -13.27 -1.94
N ASP A 120 11.79 -13.03 -2.19
CA ASP A 120 12.67 -12.22 -1.35
C ASP A 120 12.14 -10.78 -1.25
N TYR A 121 11.76 -10.18 -2.38
CA TYR A 121 11.06 -8.89 -2.40
C TYR A 121 9.79 -8.91 -1.53
N TYR A 122 8.91 -9.90 -1.70
CA TYR A 122 7.67 -9.98 -0.94
C TYR A 122 7.92 -10.14 0.57
N ARG A 123 8.91 -10.93 0.98
CA ARG A 123 9.26 -11.12 2.38
C ARG A 123 9.79 -9.84 3.03
N GLN A 124 10.70 -9.16 2.36
CA GLN A 124 11.33 -7.95 2.89
C GLN A 124 10.40 -6.73 2.85
N CYS A 125 9.50 -6.67 1.87
CA CYS A 125 8.62 -5.52 1.68
C CYS A 125 7.17 -5.74 2.17
N SER A 126 6.86 -6.81 2.90
CA SER A 126 5.56 -7.00 3.54
C SER A 126 5.51 -6.33 4.91
N ALA A 127 4.48 -5.51 5.15
CA ALA A 127 4.35 -4.79 6.42
C ALA A 127 3.80 -5.65 7.56
N MET A 128 3.04 -6.73 7.28
CA MET A 128 2.36 -7.54 8.31
C MET A 128 3.27 -7.94 9.48
N PRO A 129 4.47 -8.50 9.25
CA PRO A 129 5.33 -8.95 10.35
C PRO A 129 5.93 -7.81 11.17
N ARG A 130 5.82 -6.56 10.69
CA ARG A 130 6.44 -5.37 11.26
C ARG A 130 5.41 -4.43 11.91
N LEU A 131 4.11 -4.72 11.80
CA LEU A 131 3.05 -3.84 12.32
C LEU A 131 3.16 -3.64 13.85
N SER A 132 3.70 -4.62 14.58
CA SER A 132 3.97 -4.52 16.02
C SER A 132 5.01 -3.46 16.37
N ASP A 133 5.88 -3.09 15.43
CA ASP A 133 6.99 -2.16 15.63
C ASP A 133 6.59 -0.71 15.33
N ILE A 134 5.35 -0.47 14.87
CA ILE A 134 4.83 0.88 14.62
C ILE A 134 4.68 1.61 15.95
N THR A 135 5.42 2.71 16.12
CA THR A 135 5.32 3.55 17.34
C THR A 135 4.46 4.79 17.14
N LYS A 136 4.23 5.22 15.90
CA LYS A 136 3.41 6.40 15.60
C LYS A 136 1.91 6.07 15.63
N PRO A 137 1.05 7.02 16.04
CA PRO A 137 -0.38 6.89 15.88
C PRO A 137 -0.74 6.51 14.44
N THR A 138 -1.46 5.41 14.26
CA THR A 138 -1.81 4.92 12.92
C THR A 138 -3.25 4.41 12.88
N LEU A 139 -4.01 4.80 11.86
CA LEU A 139 -5.29 4.19 11.51
C LEU A 139 -5.09 3.23 10.34
N ILE A 140 -5.59 2.02 10.47
CA ILE A 140 -5.67 1.05 9.37
C ILE A 140 -7.14 0.82 9.05
N ILE A 141 -7.53 1.00 7.79
CA ILE A 141 -8.90 0.81 7.31
C ILE A 141 -8.92 -0.26 6.22
N HIS A 142 -9.66 -1.33 6.45
CA HIS A 142 -9.91 -2.41 5.48
C HIS A 142 -11.42 -2.63 5.28
N ALA A 143 -11.79 -3.30 4.19
CA ALA A 143 -13.17 -3.70 3.90
C ALA A 143 -13.26 -5.21 3.64
N LYS A 144 -14.26 -5.89 4.23
CA LYS A 144 -14.44 -7.34 4.08
C LYS A 144 -14.76 -7.77 2.64
N ASP A 145 -15.40 -6.90 1.87
CA ASP A 145 -15.75 -7.12 0.46
C ASP A 145 -14.62 -6.71 -0.51
N ASP A 146 -13.43 -6.37 0.00
CA ASP A 146 -12.27 -6.07 -0.83
C ASP A 146 -11.79 -7.34 -1.58
N PRO A 147 -11.77 -7.34 -2.93
CA PRO A 147 -11.35 -8.50 -3.72
C PRO A 147 -9.84 -8.84 -3.61
N PHE A 148 -9.04 -8.00 -2.95
CA PHE A 148 -7.62 -8.23 -2.66
C PHE A 148 -7.37 -8.67 -1.22
N MET A 149 -8.34 -8.49 -0.35
CA MET A 149 -8.24 -8.96 1.02
C MET A 149 -8.42 -10.47 1.05
N ASP A 150 -7.43 -11.11 1.64
CA ASP A 150 -7.57 -12.45 2.17
C ASP A 150 -7.52 -12.37 3.69
N HIS A 151 -8.01 -13.40 4.36
CA HIS A 151 -7.90 -13.53 5.82
C HIS A 151 -6.46 -13.38 6.31
N HIS A 152 -5.45 -13.76 5.51
CA HIS A 152 -4.04 -13.54 5.81
C HIS A 152 -3.55 -12.09 5.70
N SER A 153 -4.32 -11.19 5.07
CA SER A 153 -4.01 -9.75 4.96
C SER A 153 -4.63 -8.92 6.09
N ILE A 154 -5.49 -9.53 6.91
CA ILE A 154 -6.09 -8.91 8.09
C ILE A 154 -5.15 -9.13 9.27
N PRO A 155 -4.63 -8.06 9.91
CA PRO A 155 -3.80 -8.21 11.08
C PRO A 155 -4.63 -8.75 12.26
N PRO A 156 -4.11 -9.72 13.03
CA PRO A 156 -4.70 -10.09 14.31
C PRO A 156 -4.67 -8.89 15.24
N GLN A 157 -5.81 -8.52 15.83
CA GLN A 157 -5.88 -7.34 16.69
C GLN A 157 -4.94 -7.42 17.89
N GLU A 158 -4.64 -8.63 18.37
CA GLU A 158 -3.72 -8.86 19.49
C GLU A 158 -2.25 -8.55 19.13
N GLN A 159 -1.92 -8.49 17.85
CA GLN A 159 -0.56 -8.16 17.37
C GLN A 159 -0.38 -6.67 17.10
N LEU A 160 -1.45 -5.89 17.15
CA LEU A 160 -1.39 -4.46 16.92
C LEU A 160 -1.08 -3.72 18.23
N PRO A 161 -0.13 -2.77 18.22
CA PRO A 161 0.18 -1.99 19.40
C PRO A 161 -0.95 -0.99 19.68
N ALA A 162 -1.04 -0.49 20.92
CA ALA A 162 -2.16 0.35 21.37
C ALA A 162 -2.30 1.68 20.60
N ASN A 163 -1.23 2.15 19.94
CA ASN A 163 -1.23 3.33 19.07
C ASN A 163 -1.72 3.04 17.64
N VAL A 164 -2.07 1.80 17.32
CA VAL A 164 -2.64 1.40 16.02
C VAL A 164 -4.12 1.08 16.18
N GLU A 165 -4.96 1.89 15.54
CA GLU A 165 -6.40 1.67 15.45
C GLU A 165 -6.71 0.87 14.19
N TYR A 166 -7.37 -0.28 14.32
CA TYR A 166 -7.79 -1.10 13.17
C TYR A 166 -9.30 -1.06 12.97
N GLN A 167 -9.71 -0.68 11.76
CA GLN A 167 -11.11 -0.58 11.37
C GLN A 167 -11.39 -1.48 10.15
N LEU A 168 -12.19 -2.51 10.36
CA LEU A 168 -12.68 -3.40 9.31
C LEU A 168 -14.16 -3.11 9.02
N THR A 169 -14.47 -2.60 7.83
CA THR A 169 -15.85 -2.33 7.40
C THR A 169 -16.46 -3.54 6.70
N GLU A 170 -17.79 -3.68 6.72
CA GLU A 170 -18.48 -4.72 5.96
C GLU A 170 -18.38 -4.50 4.44
N GLN A 171 -18.41 -3.23 4.03
CA GLN A 171 -18.40 -2.81 2.64
C GLN A 171 -17.43 -1.64 2.43
N GLY A 172 -16.85 -1.59 1.24
CA GLY A 172 -15.93 -0.53 0.81
C GLY A 172 -15.18 -0.88 -0.48
N GLY A 173 -15.16 -2.15 -0.87
CA GLY A 173 -14.33 -2.63 -1.97
C GLY A 173 -12.86 -2.33 -1.71
N HIS A 174 -12.04 -2.35 -2.77
CA HIS A 174 -10.60 -2.14 -2.57
C HIS A 174 -10.24 -0.72 -2.12
N VAL A 175 -10.75 0.33 -2.75
CA VAL A 175 -10.43 1.72 -2.36
C VAL A 175 -11.63 2.65 -2.48
N GLY A 176 -12.83 2.08 -2.64
CA GLY A 176 -14.02 2.82 -3.01
C GLY A 176 -14.66 3.54 -1.83
N PHE A 177 -15.01 2.80 -0.79
CA PHE A 177 -15.66 3.28 0.45
C PHE A 177 -16.71 4.37 0.16
N VAL A 178 -17.64 4.05 -0.75
CA VAL A 178 -18.74 4.94 -1.11
C VAL A 178 -19.98 4.54 -0.32
N SER A 179 -20.55 5.47 0.43
CA SER A 179 -21.82 5.31 1.15
C SER A 179 -22.91 6.22 0.58
N GLY A 180 -24.09 6.21 1.18
CA GLY A 180 -25.21 7.04 0.76
C GLY A 180 -26.02 6.42 -0.39
N THR A 181 -26.56 7.27 -1.27
CA THR A 181 -27.44 6.83 -2.37
C THR A 181 -26.83 7.19 -3.71
N LEU A 182 -27.25 6.56 -4.81
CA LEU A 182 -26.78 6.90 -6.17
C LEU A 182 -26.96 8.39 -6.52
N ARG A 183 -27.95 9.07 -5.93
CA ARG A 183 -28.20 10.52 -6.14
C ARG A 183 -27.42 11.42 -5.19
N LYS A 184 -26.93 10.87 -4.09
CA LYS A 184 -26.13 11.56 -3.06
C LYS A 184 -25.07 10.59 -2.55
N PRO A 185 -24.03 10.31 -3.37
CA PRO A 185 -22.94 9.46 -2.94
C PRO A 185 -22.12 10.21 -1.89
N GLU A 186 -21.64 9.49 -0.90
CA GLU A 186 -20.76 10.01 0.13
C GLU A 186 -19.43 9.27 0.07
N MET A 187 -18.35 10.01 -0.14
CA MET A 187 -17.00 9.45 -0.13
C MET A 187 -16.56 9.33 1.31
N TRP A 188 -16.83 8.18 1.93
CA TRP A 188 -16.72 8.01 3.37
C TRP A 188 -15.29 8.24 3.88
N LEU A 189 -14.28 7.80 3.11
CA LEU A 189 -12.86 8.04 3.44
C LEU A 189 -12.50 9.53 3.51
N GLU A 190 -13.12 10.37 2.66
CA GLU A 190 -12.85 11.82 2.64
C GLU A 190 -13.34 12.53 3.91
N ARG A 191 -14.25 11.91 4.67
CA ARG A 191 -14.64 12.39 6.01
C ARG A 191 -13.82 11.70 7.09
N ARG A 192 -13.76 10.36 7.05
CA ARG A 192 -13.15 9.55 8.10
C ARG A 192 -11.67 9.87 8.32
N ILE A 193 -10.91 10.03 7.24
CA ILE A 193 -9.45 10.24 7.30
C ILE A 193 -9.14 11.59 7.97
N PRO A 194 -9.70 12.74 7.52
CA PRO A 194 -9.56 14.00 8.24
C PRO A 194 -10.04 13.95 9.68
N ASP A 195 -11.22 13.38 9.94
CA ASP A 195 -11.79 13.30 11.29
C ASP A 195 -10.83 12.58 12.26
N TRP A 196 -10.17 11.52 11.80
CA TRP A 196 -9.17 10.80 12.59
C TRP A 196 -7.90 11.61 12.80
N LEU A 197 -7.39 12.23 11.71
CA LEU A 197 -6.13 12.96 11.67
C LEU A 197 -6.16 14.27 12.45
N ASN A 198 -7.31 14.94 12.54
CA ASN A 198 -7.45 16.21 13.28
C ASN A 198 -6.98 16.09 14.74
N ARG A 199 -7.16 14.91 15.36
CA ARG A 199 -6.67 14.62 16.73
C ARG A 199 -5.15 14.74 16.89
N TRP A 200 -4.40 14.66 15.79
CA TRP A 200 -2.95 14.64 15.75
C TRP A 200 -2.35 15.84 15.03
N LEU A 201 -3.13 16.51 14.18
CA LEU A 201 -2.68 17.62 13.34
C LEU A 201 -3.14 18.99 13.83
N GLU A 202 -4.14 19.06 14.70
CA GLU A 202 -4.51 20.32 15.34
C GLU A 202 -3.47 20.69 16.41
N VAL A 203 -2.84 21.84 16.25
CA VAL A 203 -2.01 22.45 17.30
C VAL A 203 -2.97 23.02 18.35
N PRO A 204 -2.84 22.67 19.64
CA PRO A 204 -3.57 23.37 20.68
C PRO A 204 -3.23 24.86 20.60
N VAL A 205 -4.24 25.70 20.36
CA VAL A 205 -4.11 27.16 20.32
C VAL A 205 -3.92 27.70 21.73
#